data_AF-A0A1N6W424-F1
#
_entry.id   AF-A0A1N6W424-F1
#
_cell.length_a   1.000
_cell.length_b   1.000
_cell.length_c   1.000
_cell.angle_alpha   90.00
_cell.angle_beta   90.00
_cell.angle_gamma   90.00
#
_symmetry.space_group_name_H-M   'P 1'
#
loop_
_entity.id
_entity.type
_entity.pdbx_description
1 polymer ?
#
loop_
_entity_poly.entity_id
_entity_poly.type
_entity_poly.pdbx_seq_one_letter_code
_entity_poly.pdbx_strand_id
1 'polypeptide(L)'
;MEEQIVSYMKSHSKTGVCSREELMSVMSPKSSINRAIRHSSRVIEWGQDELILTEKLIMRASDKRTLFVYITKACSAGECTAGSLFQKMKPDRRMFSIIKGKQVDSPEKLAVLIAWLFPEITLAAE
;
A
#
# COMPACT_ATOMS: atom_id res chain seq x y z
N MET A 1 -7.47 18.16 -10.09
CA MET A 1 -7.22 17.86 -8.66
C MET A 1 -6.25 16.71 -8.50
N GLU A 2 -6.55 15.49 -8.97
CA GLU A 2 -5.61 14.34 -8.88
C GLU A 2 -4.20 14.67 -9.43
N GLU A 3 -4.09 15.29 -10.60
CA GLU A 3 -2.79 15.72 -11.15
C GLU A 3 -2.01 16.65 -10.22
N GLN A 4 -2.69 17.55 -9.52
CA GLN A 4 -2.05 18.46 -8.58
C GLN A 4 -1.53 17.69 -7.37
N ILE A 5 -2.30 16.72 -6.85
CA ILE A 5 -1.90 15.86 -5.73
C ILE A 5 -0.66 15.06 -6.12
N VAL A 6 -0.70 14.42 -7.30
CA VAL A 6 0.43 13.61 -7.79
C VAL A 6 1.66 14.48 -8.01
N SER A 7 1.51 15.65 -8.63
CA SER A 7 2.61 16.60 -8.85
C SER A 7 3.24 17.06 -7.53
N TYR A 8 2.40 17.38 -6.53
CA TYR A 8 2.86 17.75 -5.20
C TYR A 8 3.66 16.62 -4.55
N MET A 9 3.11 15.40 -4.50
CA MET A 9 3.77 14.24 -3.91
C MET A 9 5.09 13.90 -4.61
N LYS A 10 5.15 14.00 -5.95
CA LYS A 10 6.39 13.76 -6.71
C LYS A 10 7.48 14.81 -6.41
N SER A 11 7.07 16.04 -6.15
CA SER A 11 8.00 17.16 -5.92
C SER A 11 8.52 17.20 -4.48
N HIS A 12 7.71 16.77 -3.50
CA HIS A 12 8.01 16.94 -2.08
C HIS A 12 8.30 15.63 -1.34
N SER A 13 7.92 14.48 -1.90
CA SER A 13 8.16 13.17 -1.30
C SER A 13 9.09 12.30 -2.15
N LYS A 14 10.31 12.07 -1.66
CA LYS A 14 11.27 11.13 -2.29
C LYS A 14 10.72 9.70 -2.33
N THR A 15 9.98 9.33 -1.30
CA THR A 15 9.38 8.01 -1.13
C THR A 15 8.08 7.85 -1.90
N GLY A 16 7.45 8.95 -2.33
CA GLY A 16 6.10 8.96 -2.90
C GLY A 16 5.01 8.68 -1.87
N VAL A 17 5.33 8.83 -0.57
CA VAL A 17 4.40 8.77 0.57
C VAL A 17 4.26 10.16 1.18
N CYS A 18 3.04 10.58 1.50
CA CYS A 18 2.74 11.87 2.10
C CYS A 18 1.60 11.72 3.11
N SER A 19 1.61 12.48 4.19
CA SER A 19 0.48 12.46 5.13
C SER A 19 -0.72 13.20 4.55
N ARG A 20 -1.92 12.75 4.90
CA ARG A 20 -3.16 13.43 4.51
C ARG A 20 -3.20 14.86 5.03
N GLU A 21 -2.71 15.08 6.25
CA GLU A 21 -2.67 16.40 6.88
C GLU A 21 -1.76 17.37 6.11
N GLU A 22 -0.58 16.92 5.70
CA GLU A 22 0.36 17.71 4.90
C GLU A 22 -0.33 18.14 3.59
N LEU A 23 -0.95 17.19 2.88
CA LEU A 23 -1.68 17.48 1.65
C LEU A 23 -2.86 18.44 1.87
N MET A 24 -3.60 18.32 2.97
CA MET A 24 -4.72 19.20 3.31
C MET A 24 -4.27 20.60 3.75
N SER A 25 -3.02 20.77 4.19
CA SER A 25 -2.47 22.06 4.60
C SER A 25 -2.04 22.92 3.40
N VAL A 26 -1.61 22.28 2.31
CA VAL A 26 -1.09 22.95 1.11
C VAL A 26 -2.10 23.05 -0.04
N MET A 27 -3.22 22.33 0.04
CA MET A 27 -4.22 22.27 -1.04
C MET A 27 -5.62 22.62 -0.55
N SER A 28 -6.42 23.21 -1.44
CA SER A 28 -7.82 23.55 -1.18
C SER A 28 -8.67 23.43 -2.43
N PRO A 29 -9.98 23.13 -2.32
CA PRO A 29 -10.71 22.87 -1.08
C PRO A 29 -10.58 21.41 -0.59
N LYS A 30 -10.57 21.19 0.74
CA LYS A 30 -10.37 19.86 1.38
C LYS A 30 -11.34 18.78 0.89
N SER A 31 -12.60 19.13 0.62
CA SER A 31 -13.61 18.22 0.10
C SER A 31 -13.25 17.65 -1.29
N SER A 32 -12.59 18.45 -2.13
CA SER A 32 -12.13 18.02 -3.45
C SER A 32 -10.93 17.08 -3.38
N ILE A 33 -10.09 17.21 -2.34
CA ILE A 33 -8.94 16.31 -2.10
C ILE A 33 -9.45 14.91 -1.77
N ASN A 34 -10.34 14.78 -0.77
CA ASN A 34 -10.89 13.49 -0.37
C ASN A 34 -11.63 12.80 -1.52
N ARG A 35 -12.43 13.55 -2.28
CA ARG A 35 -13.11 13.01 -3.46
C ARG A 35 -12.11 12.55 -4.52
N ALA A 36 -11.05 13.32 -4.77
CA ALA A 36 -10.02 12.96 -5.74
C ALA A 36 -9.29 11.68 -5.32
N ILE A 37 -8.89 11.54 -4.06
CA ILE A 37 -8.21 10.34 -3.54
C ILE A 37 -9.10 9.10 -3.67
N ARG A 38 -10.38 9.19 -3.29
CA ARG A 38 -11.32 8.05 -3.36
C ARG A 38 -11.53 7.48 -4.76
N HIS A 39 -11.37 8.30 -5.79
CA HIS A 39 -11.53 7.90 -7.19
C HIS A 39 -10.19 7.84 -7.94
N SER A 40 -9.05 7.97 -7.24
CA SER A 40 -7.74 8.00 -7.85
C SER A 40 -7.26 6.59 -8.17
N SER A 41 -6.62 6.45 -9.34
CA SER A 41 -5.85 5.24 -9.70
C SER A 41 -4.35 5.41 -9.44
N ARG A 42 -3.93 6.63 -9.11
CA ARG A 42 -2.52 7.06 -8.99
C ARG A 42 -2.09 7.28 -7.55
N VAL A 43 -3.05 7.48 -6.65
CA VAL A 43 -2.87 7.73 -5.23
C VAL A 43 -3.85 6.85 -4.47
N ILE A 44 -3.38 6.12 -3.46
CA ILE A 44 -4.25 5.33 -2.58
C ILE A 44 -3.94 5.66 -1.12
N GLU A 45 -4.89 5.38 -0.24
CA GLU A 45 -4.68 5.39 1.21
C GLU A 45 -3.61 4.37 1.59
N TRP A 46 -2.72 4.72 2.50
CA TRP A 46 -1.57 3.91 2.88
C TRP A 46 -1.47 3.81 4.41
N GLY A 47 -2.12 2.80 4.99
CA GLY A 47 -2.28 2.73 6.44
C GLY A 47 -3.29 3.75 6.96
N GLN A 48 -3.05 4.33 8.14
CA GLN A 48 -4.06 5.11 8.85
C GLN A 48 -4.25 6.54 8.31
N ASP A 49 -3.16 7.27 8.02
CA ASP A 49 -3.23 8.70 7.65
C ASP A 49 -2.24 9.09 6.54
N GLU A 50 -1.66 8.10 5.85
CA GLU A 50 -0.74 8.36 4.74
C GLU A 50 -1.41 8.06 3.39
N LEU A 51 -0.81 8.62 2.35
CA LEU A 51 -1.15 8.40 0.96
C LEU A 51 0.11 7.93 0.25
N ILE A 52 -0.03 6.99 -0.69
CA ILE A 52 1.08 6.52 -1.52
C ILE A 52 0.76 6.65 -3.00
N LEU A 53 1.77 7.02 -3.78
CA LEU A 53 1.72 6.95 -5.24
C LEU A 53 1.76 5.49 -5.70
N THR A 54 0.78 5.06 -6.51
CA THR A 54 0.68 3.66 -6.96
C THR A 54 1.87 3.23 -7.82
N GLU A 55 2.56 4.17 -8.49
CA GLU A 55 3.80 3.88 -9.21
C GLU A 55 4.91 3.33 -8.30
N LYS A 56 4.89 3.65 -7.00
CA LYS A 56 5.85 3.12 -6.01
C LYS A 56 5.57 1.66 -5.67
N LEU A 57 4.33 1.22 -5.87
CA LEU A 57 3.88 -0.16 -5.62
C LEU A 57 4.20 -1.12 -6.77
N ILE A 58 4.60 -0.60 -7.95
CA ILE A 58 4.95 -1.43 -9.11
C ILE A 58 6.09 -2.40 -8.75
N MET A 59 5.85 -3.70 -8.94
CA MET A 59 6.80 -4.76 -8.59
C MET A 59 7.33 -5.47 -9.83
N ARG A 60 8.50 -6.11 -9.71
CA ARG A 60 8.96 -7.05 -10.73
C ARG A 60 8.00 -8.25 -10.78
N ALA A 61 7.77 -8.80 -11.97
CA ALA A 61 6.89 -9.94 -12.15
C ALA A 61 7.30 -11.15 -11.28
N SER A 62 8.61 -11.35 -11.09
CA SER A 62 9.16 -12.39 -10.19
C SER A 62 8.75 -12.19 -8.74
N ASP A 63 8.82 -10.96 -8.23
CA ASP A 63 8.51 -10.63 -6.84
C ASP A 63 7.00 -10.73 -6.61
N LYS A 64 6.20 -10.22 -7.56
CA LYS A 64 4.74 -10.35 -7.54
C LYS A 64 4.32 -11.82 -7.50
N ARG A 65 4.90 -12.67 -8.35
CA ARG A 65 4.61 -14.11 -8.36
C ARG A 65 5.02 -14.79 -7.05
N THR A 66 6.18 -14.43 -6.51
CA THR A 66 6.67 -15.02 -5.25
C THR A 66 5.75 -14.64 -4.08
N LEU A 67 5.37 -13.37 -4.00
CA LEU A 67 4.48 -12.85 -2.98
C LEU A 67 3.10 -13.51 -3.08
N PHE A 68 2.55 -13.65 -4.29
CA PHE A 68 1.28 -14.34 -4.53
C PHE A 68 1.31 -15.78 -4.00
N VAL A 69 2.30 -16.59 -4.42
CA VAL A 69 2.43 -17.99 -3.98
C VAL A 69 2.57 -18.07 -2.45
N TYR A 70 3.33 -17.17 -1.85
CA TYR A 70 3.51 -17.11 -0.40
C TYR A 70 2.17 -16.87 0.31
N ILE A 71 1.43 -15.83 -0.12
CA ILE A 71 0.16 -15.46 0.50
C ILE A 71 -0.88 -16.56 0.30
N THR A 72 -1.04 -17.08 -0.91
CA THR A 72 -2.02 -18.16 -1.18
C THR A 72 -1.74 -19.39 -0.31
N LYS A 73 -0.46 -19.78 -0.15
CA LYS A 73 -0.08 -20.88 0.74
C LYS A 73 -0.44 -20.58 2.19
N ALA A 74 -0.12 -19.38 2.67
CA ALA A 74 -0.47 -18.96 4.02
C ALA A 74 -1.99 -18.95 4.25
N CYS A 75 -2.77 -18.51 3.26
CA CYS A 75 -4.23 -18.47 3.36
C CYS A 75 -4.86 -19.86 3.33
N SER A 76 -4.34 -20.78 2.52
CA SER A 76 -4.81 -22.18 2.50
C SER A 76 -4.62 -22.92 3.83
N ALA A 77 -3.75 -22.42 4.71
CA ALA A 77 -3.50 -22.97 6.04
C ALA A 77 -4.47 -22.47 7.14
N GLY A 78 -5.46 -21.64 6.79
CA GLY A 78 -6.57 -21.28 7.69
C GLY A 78 -6.39 -20.03 8.57
N GLU A 79 -5.25 -19.33 8.50
CA GLU A 79 -4.96 -18.14 9.33
C GLU A 79 -4.31 -17.01 8.51
N CYS A 80 -5.11 -16.34 7.69
CA CYS A 80 -4.66 -15.28 6.78
C CYS A 80 -5.20 -13.89 7.18
N THR A 81 -4.78 -13.37 8.33
CA THR A 81 -4.94 -11.93 8.62
C THR A 81 -3.72 -11.18 8.11
N ALA A 82 -3.85 -9.87 7.93
CA ALA A 82 -2.73 -9.03 7.54
C ALA A 82 -1.61 -9.05 8.61
N GLY A 83 -1.96 -9.06 9.89
CA GLY A 83 -1.01 -9.16 10.99
C GLY A 83 -0.30 -10.50 11.03
N SER A 84 -1.02 -11.62 10.88
CA SER A 84 -0.39 -12.95 10.89
C SER A 84 0.60 -13.09 9.72
N LEU A 85 0.23 -12.62 8.52
CA LEU A 85 1.11 -12.57 7.36
C LEU A 85 2.32 -11.66 7.61
N PHE A 86 2.10 -10.46 8.13
CA PHE A 86 3.17 -9.50 8.37
C PHE A 86 4.21 -10.06 9.35
N GLN A 87 3.78 -10.72 10.43
CA GLN A 87 4.69 -11.38 11.37
C GLN A 87 5.42 -12.57 10.75
N LYS A 88 4.75 -13.37 9.90
CA LYS A 88 5.38 -14.49 9.17
C LYS A 88 6.40 -14.02 8.12
N MET A 89 6.19 -12.85 7.51
CA MET A 89 7.07 -12.29 6.49
C MET A 89 8.35 -11.66 7.06
N LYS A 90 8.35 -11.14 8.30
CA LYS A 90 9.53 -10.53 8.94
C LYS A 90 10.77 -11.44 9.00
N PRO A 91 10.68 -12.70 9.48
CA PRO A 91 11.84 -13.59 9.53
C PRO A 91 12.22 -14.15 8.15
N ASP A 92 11.31 -14.13 7.17
CA ASP A 92 11.62 -14.54 5.79
C ASP A 92 12.38 -13.41 5.07
N ARG A 93 13.70 -13.58 4.94
CA ARG A 93 14.59 -12.57 4.31
C ARG A 93 14.10 -12.10 2.95
N ARG A 94 13.50 -13.00 2.15
CA ARG A 94 13.04 -12.67 0.80
C ARG A 94 11.75 -11.86 0.86
N MET A 95 10.76 -12.32 1.63
CA MET A 95 9.49 -11.60 1.76
C MET A 95 9.70 -10.25 2.42
N PHE A 96 10.49 -10.21 3.48
CA PHE A 96 10.82 -8.96 4.17
C PHE A 96 11.48 -7.95 3.24
N SER A 97 12.44 -8.38 2.41
CA SER A 97 13.07 -7.50 1.42
C SER A 97 12.08 -6.95 0.39
N ILE A 98 11.14 -7.78 -0.05
CA ILE A 98 10.11 -7.39 -1.03
C ILE A 98 9.19 -6.33 -0.43
N ILE A 99 8.62 -6.57 0.76
CA ILE A 99 7.65 -5.66 1.38
C ILE A 99 8.34 -4.38 1.91
N LYS A 100 9.55 -4.49 2.47
CA LYS A 100 10.34 -3.34 2.92
C LYS A 100 10.72 -2.42 1.77
N GLY A 101 11.04 -2.98 0.60
CA GLY A 101 11.28 -2.22 -0.63
C GLY A 101 10.07 -1.40 -1.08
N LYS A 102 8.87 -1.72 -0.58
CA LYS A 102 7.61 -1.02 -0.81
C LYS A 102 7.12 -0.18 0.37
N GLN A 103 7.95 0.00 1.40
CA GLN A 103 7.59 0.75 2.61
C GLN A 103 6.36 0.17 3.33
N VAL A 104 6.20 -1.14 3.30
CA VAL A 104 5.24 -1.86 4.12
C VAL A 104 5.88 -2.13 5.48
N ASP A 105 5.57 -1.29 6.45
CA ASP A 105 6.07 -1.35 7.82
C ASP A 105 4.99 -1.68 8.86
N SER A 106 3.74 -1.85 8.43
CA SER A 106 2.61 -2.22 9.28
C SER A 106 1.68 -3.25 8.61
N PRO A 107 0.86 -4.00 9.39
CA PRO A 107 -0.17 -4.90 8.87
C PRO A 107 -1.18 -4.21 7.95
N GLU A 108 -1.61 -2.98 8.27
CA GLU A 108 -2.60 -2.22 7.51
C GLU A 108 -2.07 -1.89 6.11
N LYS A 109 -0.81 -1.49 6.00
CA LYS A 109 -0.15 -1.25 4.71
C LYS A 109 0.01 -2.55 3.91
N LEU A 110 0.25 -3.68 4.59
CA LEU A 110 0.29 -4.98 3.92
C LEU A 110 -1.09 -5.35 3.37
N ALA A 111 -2.17 -5.13 4.13
CA ALA A 111 -3.53 -5.36 3.67
C ALA A 111 -3.85 -4.53 2.42
N VAL A 112 -3.53 -3.23 2.45
CA VAL A 112 -3.70 -2.33 1.29
C VAL A 112 -2.90 -2.82 0.09
N LEU A 113 -1.62 -3.18 0.28
CA LEU A 113 -0.77 -3.69 -0.81
C LEU A 113 -1.37 -4.94 -1.44
N ILE A 114 -1.83 -5.89 -0.62
CA ILE A 114 -2.42 -7.15 -1.08
C ILE A 114 -3.71 -6.88 -1.84
N ALA A 115 -4.62 -6.08 -1.29
CA ALA A 115 -5.88 -5.72 -1.95
C ALA A 115 -5.64 -5.02 -3.31
N TRP A 116 -4.59 -4.20 -3.42
CA TRP A 116 -4.24 -3.54 -4.67
C TRP A 116 -3.59 -4.47 -5.70
N LEU A 117 -2.71 -5.38 -5.27
CA LEU A 117 -1.96 -6.27 -6.18
C LEU A 117 -2.73 -7.52 -6.59
N PHE A 118 -3.53 -8.06 -5.66
CA PHE A 118 -4.18 -9.36 -5.69
C PHE A 118 -5.63 -9.22 -5.17
N PRO A 119 -6.49 -8.48 -5.89
CA PRO A 119 -7.88 -8.25 -5.46
C PRO A 119 -8.69 -9.54 -5.24
N GLU A 120 -8.24 -10.67 -5.80
CA GLU A 120 -8.79 -12.00 -5.59
C GLU A 120 -8.50 -12.61 -4.20
N ILE A 121 -7.56 -12.05 -3.43
CA ILE A 121 -7.21 -12.53 -2.10
C ILE A 121 -7.98 -11.72 -1.06
N THR A 122 -8.92 -12.39 -0.38
CA THR A 122 -9.60 -11.82 0.80
C THR A 122 -8.89 -12.25 2.07
N LEU A 123 -8.34 -11.29 2.81
CA LEU A 123 -7.80 -11.53 4.14
C LEU A 123 -8.93 -11.53 5.17
N ALA A 124 -8.77 -12.33 6.23
CA ALA A 124 -9.68 -12.27 7.38
C ALA A 124 -9.49 -10.94 8.13
N ALA A 125 -10.61 -10.38 8.62
CA ALA A 125 -10.57 -9.25 9.54
C ALA A 125 -9.95 -9.69 10.88
N GLU A 126 -9.24 -8.77 11.54
CA GLU A 126 -8.67 -8.96 12.87
C GLU A 126 -9.69 -8.63 13.97
#